data_AF-A0A8B9M9R0-F1
#
_entry.id   AF-A0A8B9M9R0-F1
#
_cell.length_a   1.000
_cell.length_b   1.000
_cell.length_c   1.000
_cell.angle_alpha   90.00
_cell.angle_beta   90.00
_cell.angle_gamma   90.00
#
_symmetry.space_group_name_H-M   'P 1'
#
loop_
_entity.id
_entity.type
_entity.pdbx_description
1 polymer ?
#
loop_
_entity_poly.entity_id
_entity_poly.type
_entity_poly.pdbx_seq_one_letter_code
_entity_poly.pdbx_strand_id
1 'polypeptide(L)'
;LQLLYILRQIFAQKLHKGLSRLRLPLEYMAICALCAKDPVKERRAHARQCLVKNINVRREYLKQHAAVSEKLLSLLPEYVVPYTIHLLAHDPDYVKVQDIEQLKDIKECLWFILEILMAKNENNSHAFIRKMVENIKQTKDAQGPDDPKMNEKLYTVCDVAMNIIMSKSTTYSLESPKDPVLPARYFTQPDKVYFGI
;
A
#
# COMPACT_ATOMS: atom_id res chain seq x y z
N LEU A 1 -12.60 -10.80 24.61
CA LEU A 1 -13.10 -10.62 23.22
C LEU A 1 -13.78 -9.26 23.00
N GLN A 2 -14.76 -8.86 23.83
CA GLN A 2 -15.50 -7.60 23.65
C GLN A 2 -14.65 -6.31 23.85
N LEU A 3 -13.71 -6.30 24.81
CA LEU A 3 -12.77 -5.17 24.99
C LEU A 3 -11.85 -4.99 23.78
N LEU A 4 -11.31 -6.08 23.22
CA LEU A 4 -10.50 -6.06 22.00
C LEU A 4 -11.29 -5.52 20.81
N TYR A 5 -12.58 -5.86 20.72
CA TYR A 5 -13.48 -5.34 19.71
C TYR A 5 -13.64 -3.81 19.81
N ILE A 6 -13.90 -3.29 21.01
CA ILE A 6 -14.08 -1.85 21.25
C ILE A 6 -12.79 -1.08 20.95
N LEU A 7 -11.63 -1.60 21.37
CA LEU A 7 -10.34 -0.96 21.10
C LEU A 7 -10.05 -0.83 19.60
N ARG A 8 -10.29 -1.89 18.81
CA ARG A 8 -10.13 -1.85 17.34
C ARG A 8 -11.05 -0.80 16.72
N GLN A 9 -12.29 -0.69 17.20
CA GLN A 9 -13.25 0.30 16.70
C GLN A 9 -12.82 1.74 17.03
N ILE A 10 -12.43 2.01 18.28
CA ILE A 10 -11.95 3.32 18.71
C ILE A 10 -10.69 3.71 17.93
N PHE A 11 -9.75 2.78 17.78
CA PHE A 11 -8.54 3.00 16.99
C PHE A 11 -8.87 3.36 15.54
N ALA A 12 -9.73 2.59 14.87
CA ALA A 12 -10.15 2.85 13.49
C ALA A 12 -10.81 4.24 13.34
N GLN A 13 -11.62 4.66 14.31
CA GLN A 13 -12.23 5.99 14.32
C GLN A 13 -11.19 7.12 14.46
N LYS A 14 -10.19 6.96 15.35
CA LYS A 14 -9.10 7.93 15.51
C LYS A 14 -8.23 8.00 14.26
N LEU A 15 -7.92 6.84 13.68
CA LEU A 15 -7.19 6.72 12.43
C LEU A 15 -7.91 7.47 11.31
N HIS A 16 -9.21 7.18 11.11
CA HIS A 16 -10.02 7.87 10.12
C HIS A 16 -10.06 9.39 10.36
N LYS A 17 -10.23 9.84 11.61
CA LYS A 17 -10.27 11.26 11.94
C LYS A 17 -8.96 11.99 11.59
N GLY A 18 -7.81 11.37 11.85
CA GLY A 18 -6.51 11.95 11.53
C GLY A 18 -6.23 11.97 10.02
N LEU A 19 -6.53 10.86 9.33
CA LEU A 19 -6.35 10.75 7.89
C LEU A 19 -7.24 11.73 7.12
N SER A 20 -8.52 11.87 7.51
CA SER A 20 -9.49 12.74 6.84
C SER A 20 -9.16 14.23 6.99
N ARG A 21 -8.33 14.58 7.99
CA ARG A 21 -7.81 15.94 8.20
C ARG A 21 -6.47 16.17 7.51
N LEU A 22 -5.96 15.19 6.77
CA LEU A 22 -4.63 15.20 6.15
C LEU A 22 -3.49 15.45 7.16
N ARG A 23 -3.69 15.06 8.44
CA ARG A 23 -2.70 15.23 9.52
C ARG A 23 -1.97 13.94 9.88
N LEU A 24 -2.41 12.81 9.33
CA LEU A 24 -1.72 11.54 9.45
C LEU A 24 -1.07 11.15 8.11
N PRO A 25 0.20 10.71 8.12
CA PRO A 25 0.88 10.18 6.95
C PRO A 25 0.19 8.94 6.36
N LEU A 26 0.50 8.63 5.10
CA LEU A 26 -0.09 7.50 4.37
C LEU A 26 0.30 6.13 4.94
N GLU A 27 1.41 6.00 5.66
CA GLU A 27 1.79 4.76 6.34
C GLU A 27 0.72 4.29 7.33
N TYR A 28 0.01 5.22 7.97
CA TYR A 28 -1.11 4.90 8.85
C TYR A 28 -2.36 4.45 8.06
N MET A 29 -2.52 4.91 6.82
CA MET A 29 -3.60 4.48 5.94
C MET A 29 -3.43 3.02 5.52
N ALA A 30 -2.18 2.54 5.39
CA ALA A 30 -1.89 1.14 5.09
C ALA A 30 -2.43 0.17 6.17
N ILE A 31 -2.56 0.62 7.42
CA ILE A 31 -3.14 -0.18 8.51
C ILE A 31 -4.58 -0.63 8.18
N CYS A 32 -5.32 0.12 7.37
CA CYS A 32 -6.65 -0.29 6.92
C CYS A 32 -6.66 -1.57 6.09
N ALA A 33 -5.53 -1.98 5.50
CA ALA A 33 -5.41 -3.26 4.80
C ALA A 33 -5.69 -4.45 5.74
N LEU A 34 -5.23 -4.35 6.99
CA LEU A 34 -5.42 -5.37 8.02
C LEU A 34 -6.89 -5.52 8.44
N CYS A 35 -7.76 -4.55 8.12
CA CYS A 35 -9.19 -4.71 8.33
C CYS A 35 -9.79 -5.82 7.47
N ALA A 36 -9.15 -6.24 6.38
CA ALA A 36 -9.60 -7.39 5.59
C ALA A 36 -9.74 -8.67 6.43
N LYS A 37 -8.87 -8.84 7.44
CA LYS A 37 -8.88 -9.94 8.41
C LYS A 37 -9.95 -9.80 9.51
N ASP A 38 -10.73 -8.72 9.51
CA ASP A 38 -11.74 -8.51 10.56
C ASP A 38 -12.93 -9.47 10.36
N PRO A 39 -13.26 -10.31 11.35
CA PRO A 39 -14.36 -11.27 11.22
C PRO A 39 -15.72 -10.58 11.07
N VAL A 40 -15.85 -9.32 11.48
CA VAL A 40 -17.10 -8.56 11.45
C VAL A 40 -17.24 -7.81 10.12
N LYS A 41 -18.23 -8.19 9.33
CA LYS A 41 -18.49 -7.64 7.99
C LYS A 41 -18.73 -6.12 8.01
N GLU A 42 -19.43 -5.63 9.01
CA GLU A 42 -19.75 -4.21 9.18
C GLU A 42 -18.48 -3.37 9.40
N ARG A 43 -17.49 -3.92 10.10
CA ARG A 43 -16.19 -3.25 10.32
C ARG A 43 -15.36 -3.19 9.05
N ARG A 44 -15.36 -4.26 8.25
CA ARG A 44 -14.77 -4.27 6.90
C ARG A 44 -15.41 -3.22 6.01
N ALA A 45 -16.74 -3.15 5.98
CA ALA A 45 -17.48 -2.15 5.22
C ALA A 45 -17.16 -0.71 5.67
N HIS A 46 -17.09 -0.47 6.98
CA HIS A 46 -16.73 0.83 7.54
C HIS A 46 -15.31 1.24 7.15
N ALA A 47 -14.32 0.35 7.31
CA ALA A 47 -12.94 0.61 6.92
C ALA A 47 -12.82 0.93 5.42
N ARG A 48 -13.54 0.19 4.56
CA ARG A 48 -13.61 0.45 3.11
C ARG A 48 -14.19 1.84 2.83
N GLN A 49 -15.27 2.22 3.49
CA GLN A 49 -15.85 3.56 3.36
C GLN A 49 -14.87 4.67 3.81
N CYS A 50 -14.15 4.45 4.90
CA CYS A 50 -13.13 5.37 5.40
C CYS A 50 -11.98 5.55 4.40
N LEU A 51 -11.53 4.47 3.76
CA LEU A 51 -10.51 4.48 2.71
C LEU A 51 -10.99 5.28 1.49
N VAL A 52 -12.17 4.98 0.95
CA VAL A 52 -12.77 5.70 -0.18
C VAL A 52 -12.79 7.20 0.08
N LYS A 53 -13.30 7.62 1.25
CA LYS A 53 -13.35 9.03 1.65
C LYS A 53 -11.96 9.66 1.68
N ASN A 54 -10.97 8.95 2.23
CA ASN A 54 -9.61 9.47 2.37
C ASN A 54 -8.87 9.60 1.05
N ILE A 55 -9.07 8.66 0.12
CA ILE A 55 -8.54 8.73 -1.25
C ILE A 55 -9.16 9.92 -1.98
N ASN A 56 -10.49 10.06 -1.92
CA ASN A 56 -11.20 11.14 -2.61
C ASN A 56 -10.78 12.52 -2.07
N VAL A 57 -10.73 12.72 -0.76
CA VAL A 57 -10.28 14.00 -0.16
C VAL A 57 -8.88 14.38 -0.62
N ARG A 58 -7.95 13.42 -0.68
CA ARG A 58 -6.58 13.66 -1.18
C ARG A 58 -6.56 14.00 -2.66
N ARG A 59 -7.29 13.25 -3.50
CA ARG A 59 -7.39 13.53 -4.95
C ARG A 59 -7.97 14.92 -5.21
N GLU A 60 -9.04 15.29 -4.52
CA GLU A 60 -9.64 16.62 -4.66
C GLU A 60 -8.72 17.74 -4.15
N TYR A 61 -8.04 17.53 -3.02
CA TYR A 61 -7.04 18.47 -2.53
C TYR A 61 -5.91 18.69 -3.55
N LEU A 62 -5.38 17.60 -4.13
CA LEU A 62 -4.34 17.65 -5.15
C LEU A 62 -4.79 18.36 -6.43
N LYS A 63 -6.02 18.13 -6.89
CA LYS A 63 -6.59 18.83 -8.05
C LYS A 63 -6.67 20.34 -7.82
N GLN A 64 -7.08 20.77 -6.63
CA GLN A 64 -7.20 22.19 -6.29
C GLN A 64 -5.86 22.89 -6.10
N HIS A 65 -4.82 22.16 -5.72
CA HIS A 65 -3.50 22.72 -5.35
C HIS A 65 -2.37 22.27 -6.30
N ALA A 66 -2.70 21.86 -7.53
CA ALA A 66 -1.76 21.26 -8.49
C ALA A 66 -0.52 22.12 -8.80
N ALA A 67 -0.58 23.44 -8.53
CA ALA A 67 0.55 24.37 -8.68
C ALA A 67 1.60 24.32 -7.54
N VAL A 68 1.40 23.55 -6.47
CA VAL A 68 2.20 23.65 -5.23
C VAL A 68 3.07 22.40 -4.97
N SER A 69 4.33 22.40 -5.42
CA SER A 69 5.48 21.67 -4.81
C SER A 69 5.49 20.12 -4.78
N GLU A 70 6.72 19.56 -4.70
CA GLU A 70 7.04 18.15 -4.44
C GLU A 70 6.43 17.60 -3.13
N LYS A 71 6.12 18.45 -2.14
CA LYS A 71 5.48 18.01 -0.89
C LYS A 71 4.12 17.34 -1.12
N LEU A 72 3.44 17.62 -2.23
CA LEU A 72 2.18 16.98 -2.62
C LEU A 72 2.34 15.48 -2.98
N LEU A 73 3.54 15.01 -3.33
CA LEU A 73 3.76 13.60 -3.64
C LEU A 73 3.42 12.71 -2.44
N SER A 74 3.73 13.18 -1.22
CA SER A 74 3.35 12.49 0.02
C SER A 74 1.84 12.37 0.26
N LEU A 75 1.02 13.11 -0.50
CA LEU A 75 -0.44 13.10 -0.43
C LEU A 75 -1.08 12.26 -1.53
N LEU A 76 -0.35 11.83 -2.56
CA LEU A 76 -0.88 10.97 -3.61
C LEU A 76 -1.31 9.63 -2.99
N PRO A 77 -2.59 9.26 -3.10
CA PRO A 77 -3.10 8.06 -2.45
C PRO A 77 -2.37 6.78 -2.85
N GLU A 78 -1.87 6.71 -4.08
CA GLU A 78 -1.15 5.56 -4.63
C GLU A 78 0.11 5.22 -3.82
N TYR A 79 0.73 6.18 -3.12
CA TYR A 79 1.86 5.93 -2.22
C TYR A 79 1.51 5.12 -0.97
N VAL A 80 0.22 4.82 -0.72
CA VAL A 80 -0.14 3.85 0.33
C VAL A 80 0.32 2.43 -0.01
N VAL A 81 0.53 2.11 -1.29
CA VAL A 81 0.89 0.75 -1.75
C VAL A 81 2.25 0.29 -1.20
N PRO A 82 3.36 1.05 -1.32
CA PRO A 82 4.62 0.69 -0.69
C PRO A 82 4.49 0.41 0.82
N TYR A 83 3.80 1.27 1.56
CA TYR A 83 3.59 1.06 3.00
C TYR A 83 2.77 -0.20 3.29
N THR A 84 1.79 -0.51 2.46
CA THR A 84 0.95 -1.71 2.60
C THR A 84 1.77 -2.97 2.35
N ILE A 85 2.61 -2.97 1.30
CA ILE A 85 3.52 -4.08 0.99
C ILE A 85 4.48 -4.31 2.16
N HIS A 86 5.15 -3.26 2.64
CA HIS A 86 6.08 -3.38 3.75
C HIS A 86 5.39 -3.82 5.06
N LEU A 87 4.20 -3.27 5.36
CA LEU A 87 3.42 -3.66 6.54
C LEU A 87 3.08 -5.16 6.51
N LEU A 88 2.62 -5.66 5.36
CA LEU A 88 2.21 -7.05 5.19
C LEU A 88 3.41 -8.01 5.15
N ALA A 89 4.55 -7.59 4.60
CA ALA A 89 5.80 -8.34 4.68
C ALA A 89 6.28 -8.53 6.14
N HIS A 90 5.89 -7.63 7.04
CA HIS A 90 6.18 -7.69 8.48
C HIS A 90 4.99 -8.14 9.33
N ASP A 91 3.88 -8.58 8.72
CA ASP A 91 2.73 -9.06 9.47
C ASP A 91 3.14 -10.29 10.31
N PRO A 92 2.88 -10.30 11.63
CA PRO A 92 3.24 -11.43 12.50
C PRO A 92 2.61 -12.76 12.08
N ASP A 93 1.47 -12.74 11.40
CA ASP A 93 0.80 -13.94 10.89
C ASP A 93 1.50 -14.48 9.61
N TYR A 94 2.27 -13.65 8.91
CA TYR A 94 3.05 -14.07 7.74
C TYR A 94 4.43 -14.55 8.18
N VAL A 95 4.55 -15.86 8.40
CA VAL A 95 5.76 -16.50 8.93
C VAL A 95 6.49 -17.30 7.84
N LYS A 96 5.75 -17.97 6.97
CA LYS A 96 6.29 -18.89 5.95
C LYS A 96 6.04 -18.31 4.56
N VAL A 97 7.12 -17.98 3.86
CA VAL A 97 7.07 -17.28 2.57
C VAL A 97 6.15 -17.95 1.54
N GLN A 98 6.17 -19.28 1.49
CA GLN A 98 5.46 -20.10 0.50
C GLN A 98 4.16 -20.73 1.04
N ASP A 99 3.72 -20.37 2.24
CA ASP A 99 2.47 -20.92 2.79
C ASP A 99 1.26 -20.32 2.07
N ILE A 100 0.47 -21.20 1.46
CA ILE A 100 -0.63 -20.81 0.56
C ILE A 100 -1.73 -20.05 1.31
N GLU A 101 -2.07 -20.46 2.54
CA GLU A 101 -3.13 -19.80 3.30
C GLU A 101 -2.68 -18.41 3.76
N GLN A 102 -1.42 -18.28 4.21
CA GLN A 102 -0.86 -16.96 4.54
C GLN A 102 -0.79 -16.04 3.31
N LEU A 103 -0.42 -16.57 2.14
CA LEU A 103 -0.41 -15.79 0.90
C LEU A 103 -1.81 -15.37 0.44
N LYS A 104 -2.85 -16.18 0.71
CA LYS A 104 -4.25 -15.77 0.50
C LYS A 104 -4.63 -14.60 1.40
N ASP A 105 -4.28 -14.65 2.68
CA ASP A 105 -4.54 -13.55 3.61
C ASP A 105 -3.83 -12.25 3.18
N ILE A 106 -2.57 -12.35 2.74
CA ILE A 106 -1.80 -11.23 2.18
C ILE A 106 -2.51 -10.66 0.94
N LYS A 107 -2.95 -11.54 0.02
CA LYS A 107 -3.67 -11.15 -1.19
C LYS A 107 -4.97 -10.43 -0.86
N GLU A 108 -5.74 -10.90 0.12
CA GLU A 108 -6.98 -10.24 0.55
C GLU A 108 -6.71 -8.85 1.13
N CYS A 109 -5.68 -8.71 1.96
CA CYS A 109 -5.28 -7.42 2.52
C CYS A 109 -4.81 -6.42 1.45
N LEU A 110 -3.98 -6.87 0.50
CA LEU A 110 -3.55 -6.06 -0.65
C LEU A 110 -4.75 -5.64 -1.50
N TRP A 111 -5.64 -6.59 -1.82
CA TRP A 111 -6.82 -6.33 -2.63
C TRP A 111 -7.76 -5.31 -1.96
N PHE A 112 -7.89 -5.36 -0.63
CA PHE A 112 -8.71 -4.41 0.12
C PHE A 112 -8.32 -2.94 -0.12
N ILE A 113 -7.03 -2.67 -0.35
CA ILE A 113 -6.53 -1.34 -0.71
C ILE A 113 -6.58 -1.11 -2.22
N LEU A 114 -6.03 -2.04 -2.99
CA LEU A 114 -5.86 -1.91 -4.44
C LEU A 114 -7.19 -1.79 -5.19
N GLU A 115 -8.23 -2.52 -4.76
CA GLU A 115 -9.56 -2.45 -5.36
C GLU A 115 -10.09 -1.00 -5.39
N ILE A 116 -9.83 -0.24 -4.33
CA ILE A 116 -10.33 1.13 -4.21
C ILE A 116 -9.45 2.10 -4.99
N LEU A 117 -8.12 1.96 -4.91
CA LEU A 117 -7.19 2.82 -5.64
C LEU A 117 -7.34 2.68 -7.15
N MET A 118 -7.52 1.44 -7.61
CA MET A 118 -7.65 1.05 -9.01
C MET A 118 -9.08 1.09 -9.54
N ALA A 119 -10.05 1.54 -8.72
CA ALA A 119 -11.43 1.71 -9.18
C ALA A 119 -11.56 2.73 -10.32
N LYS A 120 -10.59 3.67 -10.43
CA LYS A 120 -10.48 4.62 -11.52
C LYS A 120 -9.02 4.77 -11.93
N ASN A 121 -8.76 4.66 -13.23
CA ASN A 121 -7.44 4.93 -13.81
C ASN A 121 -7.27 6.42 -14.16
N GLU A 122 -7.19 7.27 -13.15
CA GLU A 122 -6.91 8.70 -13.33
C GLU A 122 -5.39 8.91 -13.51
N ASN A 123 -4.97 9.61 -14.58
CA ASN A 123 -3.56 9.94 -14.85
C ASN A 123 -2.59 8.75 -14.82
N ASN A 124 -2.96 7.63 -15.46
CA ASN A 124 -2.16 6.40 -15.49
C ASN A 124 -1.82 5.86 -14.09
N SER A 125 -2.72 6.01 -13.10
CA SER A 125 -2.51 5.55 -11.73
C SER A 125 -2.15 4.06 -11.63
N HIS A 126 -2.69 3.21 -12.51
CA HIS A 126 -2.37 1.78 -12.51
C HIS A 126 -0.90 1.51 -12.91
N ALA A 127 -0.40 2.22 -13.92
CA ALA A 127 1.00 2.16 -14.32
C ALA A 127 1.92 2.72 -13.24
N PHE A 128 1.50 3.80 -12.56
CA PHE A 128 2.24 4.37 -11.44
C PHE A 128 2.36 3.39 -10.27
N ILE A 129 1.25 2.73 -9.90
CA ILE A 129 1.23 1.69 -8.86
C ILE A 129 2.14 0.52 -9.26
N ARG A 130 2.03 0.02 -10.49
CA ARG A 130 2.94 -1.04 -11.00
C ARG A 130 4.40 -0.64 -10.85
N LYS A 131 4.78 0.55 -11.33
CA LYS A 131 6.16 1.05 -11.27
C LYS A 131 6.68 1.14 -9.85
N MET A 132 5.82 1.51 -8.88
CA MET A 132 6.19 1.45 -7.45
C MET A 132 6.54 0.04 -7.00
N VAL A 133 5.70 -0.95 -7.33
CA VAL A 133 5.94 -2.35 -6.96
C VAL A 133 7.22 -2.89 -7.60
N GLU A 134 7.48 -2.54 -8.87
CA GLU A 134 8.72 -2.90 -9.57
C GLU A 134 9.95 -2.29 -8.90
N ASN A 135 9.88 -1.00 -8.57
CA ASN A 135 10.98 -0.31 -7.92
C ASN A 135 11.28 -0.91 -6.55
N ILE A 136 10.27 -1.36 -5.78
CA ILE A 136 10.50 -2.02 -4.48
C ILE A 136 11.34 -3.30 -4.66
N LYS A 137 11.10 -4.08 -5.73
CA LYS A 137 11.91 -5.27 -6.04
C LYS A 137 13.36 -4.96 -6.41
N GLN A 138 13.71 -3.71 -6.66
CA GLN A 138 15.09 -3.26 -6.88
C GLN A 138 15.73 -2.70 -5.61
N THR A 139 15.00 -2.67 -4.49
CA THR A 139 15.47 -2.21 -3.17
C THR A 139 15.54 -3.37 -2.19
N LYS A 140 16.13 -3.13 -1.02
CA LYS A 140 16.05 -4.03 0.12
C LYS A 140 15.15 -3.46 1.20
N ASP A 141 14.70 -4.33 2.08
CA ASP A 141 13.99 -3.95 3.31
C ASP A 141 14.89 -3.12 4.22
N ALA A 142 14.51 -1.88 4.52
CA ALA A 142 15.35 -1.00 5.32
C ALA A 142 15.44 -1.40 6.80
N GLN A 143 14.52 -2.24 7.32
CA GLN A 143 14.58 -2.74 8.70
C GLN A 143 15.62 -3.85 8.89
N GLY A 144 15.96 -4.56 7.81
CA GLY A 144 16.92 -5.66 7.80
C GLY A 144 17.49 -5.89 6.41
N PRO A 145 18.29 -4.96 5.87
CA PRO A 145 18.76 -5.04 4.48
C PRO A 145 19.62 -6.27 4.21
N ASP A 146 20.33 -6.78 5.23
CA ASP A 146 21.17 -7.97 5.13
C ASP A 146 20.44 -9.26 5.53
N ASP A 147 19.16 -9.19 5.92
CA ASP A 147 18.35 -10.37 6.25
C ASP A 147 17.71 -10.94 4.96
N PRO A 148 18.19 -12.09 4.45
CA PRO A 148 17.67 -12.65 3.21
C PRO A 148 16.19 -13.06 3.32
N LYS A 149 15.75 -13.51 4.50
CA LYS A 149 14.35 -13.95 4.71
C LYS A 149 13.40 -12.75 4.73
N MET A 150 13.82 -11.64 5.34
CA MET A 150 13.02 -10.41 5.35
C MET A 150 12.82 -9.88 3.93
N ASN A 151 13.89 -9.83 3.14
CA ASN A 151 13.83 -9.43 1.73
C ASN A 151 13.01 -10.41 0.88
N GLU A 152 13.14 -11.71 1.10
CA GLU A 152 12.33 -12.73 0.40
C GLU A 152 10.83 -12.54 0.64
N LYS A 153 10.43 -12.26 1.89
CA LYS A 153 9.04 -11.90 2.22
C LYS A 153 8.61 -10.64 1.48
N LEU A 154 9.43 -9.58 1.49
CA LEU A 154 9.14 -8.32 0.82
C LEU A 154 8.88 -8.53 -0.68
N TYR A 155 9.76 -9.26 -1.36
CA TYR A 155 9.63 -9.54 -2.79
C TYR A 155 8.43 -10.43 -3.10
N THR A 156 8.14 -11.40 -2.25
CA THR A 156 6.96 -12.25 -2.40
C THR A 156 5.66 -11.47 -2.29
N VAL A 157 5.56 -10.53 -1.34
CA VAL A 157 4.39 -9.63 -1.23
C VAL A 157 4.28 -8.72 -2.47
N CYS A 158 5.41 -8.27 -3.03
CA CYS A 158 5.42 -7.53 -4.31
C CYS A 158 4.88 -8.38 -5.46
N ASP A 159 5.24 -9.66 -5.54
CA ASP A 159 4.76 -10.56 -6.59
C ASP A 159 3.25 -10.82 -6.47
N VAL A 160 2.73 -10.96 -5.25
CA VAL A 160 1.27 -11.02 -5.01
C VAL A 160 0.59 -9.72 -5.45
N ALA A 161 1.14 -8.56 -5.10
CA ALA A 161 0.61 -7.27 -5.52
C ALA A 161 0.62 -7.12 -7.05
N MET A 162 1.71 -7.52 -7.71
CA MET A 162 1.85 -7.50 -9.16
C MET A 162 0.81 -8.41 -9.84
N ASN A 163 0.61 -9.62 -9.31
CA ASN A 163 -0.41 -10.54 -9.81
C ASN A 163 -1.82 -9.95 -9.74
N ILE A 164 -2.15 -9.25 -8.64
CA ILE A 164 -3.42 -8.52 -8.52
C ILE A 164 -3.52 -7.43 -9.60
N ILE A 165 -2.50 -6.59 -9.75
CA ILE A 165 -2.51 -5.48 -10.70
C ILE A 165 -2.69 -6.00 -12.13
N MET A 166 -1.92 -7.01 -12.52
CA MET A 166 -1.97 -7.61 -13.86
C MET A 166 -3.31 -8.30 -14.15
N SER A 167 -3.93 -8.92 -13.15
CA SER A 167 -5.21 -9.63 -13.33
C SER A 167 -6.43 -8.72 -13.28
N LYS A 168 -6.30 -7.50 -12.72
CA LYS A 168 -7.41 -6.57 -12.48
C LYS A 168 -7.35 -5.30 -13.31
N SER A 169 -6.29 -5.09 -14.07
CA SER A 169 -6.14 -3.95 -14.95
C SER A 169 -5.66 -4.36 -16.33
N THR A 170 -6.10 -3.63 -17.37
CA THR A 170 -5.55 -3.71 -18.72
C THR A 170 -4.65 -2.52 -19.06
N THR A 171 -4.59 -1.51 -18.18
CA THR A 171 -3.87 -0.25 -18.39
C THR A 171 -2.59 -0.13 -17.55
N TYR A 172 -2.24 -1.17 -16.78
CA TYR A 172 -1.02 -1.18 -15.97
C TYR A 172 0.24 -1.10 -16.81
N SER A 173 0.21 -1.62 -18.05
CA SER A 173 1.35 -1.70 -18.96
C SER A 173 1.71 -0.38 -19.62
N LEU A 174 0.88 0.66 -19.45
CA LEU A 174 1.17 2.00 -19.91
C LEU A 174 2.40 2.59 -19.20
N GLU A 175 2.90 3.69 -19.75
CA GLU A 175 3.98 4.44 -19.15
C GLU A 175 3.53 5.12 -17.85
N SER A 176 4.39 5.02 -16.84
CA SER A 176 4.19 5.69 -15.56
C SER A 176 4.24 7.20 -15.79
N PRO A 177 3.31 8.00 -15.22
CA PRO A 177 3.31 9.45 -15.42
C PRO A 177 4.57 10.12 -14.84
N LYS A 178 5.22 9.47 -13.87
CA LYS A 178 6.44 9.90 -13.17
C LYS A 178 7.20 8.70 -12.61
N ASP A 179 8.47 8.88 -12.29
CA ASP A 179 9.24 7.93 -11.50
C ASP A 179 8.89 8.04 -10.01
N PRO A 180 8.44 6.95 -9.36
CA PRO A 180 8.09 7.00 -7.95
C PRO A 180 9.34 7.02 -7.06
N VAL A 181 9.30 7.86 -6.02
CA VAL A 181 10.34 7.94 -4.99
C VAL A 181 9.89 7.13 -3.78
N LEU A 182 10.55 6.01 -3.53
CA LEU A 182 10.19 5.13 -2.42
C LEU A 182 10.59 5.75 -1.06
N PRO A 183 9.80 5.53 0.01
CA PRO A 183 10.13 6.02 1.34
C PRO A 183 11.43 5.41 1.89
N ALA A 184 12.48 6.23 2.02
CA ALA A 184 13.83 5.79 2.42
C ALA A 184 13.93 5.13 3.81
N ARG A 185 12.92 5.30 4.67
CA ARG A 185 12.83 4.61 5.98
C ARG A 185 12.37 3.16 5.88
N TYR A 186 11.77 2.78 4.75
CA TYR A 186 11.17 1.47 4.52
C TYR A 186 11.92 0.68 3.45
N PHE A 187 12.54 1.38 2.50
CA PHE A 187 13.26 0.78 1.38
C PHE A 187 14.62 1.44 1.25
N THR A 188 15.66 0.63 1.00
CA THR A 188 16.98 1.17 0.67
C THR A 188 16.96 1.91 -0.66
N GLN A 189 18.05 2.58 -1.01
CA GLN A 189 18.24 2.96 -2.41
C GLN A 189 18.24 1.71 -3.29
N PRO A 190 17.79 1.82 -4.55
CA PRO A 190 17.87 0.71 -5.48
C PRO A 190 19.31 0.21 -5.57
N ASP A 191 19.49 -1.11 -5.59
CA ASP A 191 20.79 -1.68 -5.85
C ASP A 191 21.25 -1.12 -7.21
N LYS A 192 22.44 -0.52 -7.26
CA LYS A 192 23.05 -0.07 -8.52
C LYS A 192 23.37 -1.32 -9.34
N VAL A 193 22.38 -1.88 -10.00
CA VAL A 193 22.59 -2.87 -11.05
C VAL A 193 23.25 -2.09 -12.17
N TYR A 194 24.58 -2.19 -12.27
CA TYR A 194 25.30 -1.86 -13.48
C TYR A 194 24.60 -2.63 -14.60
N PHE A 195 23.82 -1.94 -15.42
CA PHE A 195 23.46 -2.43 -16.74
C PHE A 195 24.74 -2.38 -17.58
N GLY A 196 25.62 -3.34 -17.32
CA GLY A 196 26.75 -3.65 -18.18
C GLY A 196 26.32 -4.73 -19.14
N ILE A 197 25.69 -4.33 -20.25
CA ILE A 197 25.94 -4.85 -21.61
C ILE A 197 25.57 -3.74 -22.60
#